data_AF-A0A973BC75-F1
#
_entry.id   AF-A0A973BC75-F1
#
_cell.length_a   1.000
_cell.length_b   1.000
_cell.length_c   1.000
_cell.angle_alpha   90.00
_cell.angle_beta   90.00
_cell.angle_gamma   90.00
#
_symmetry.space_group_name_H-M   'P 1'
#
loop_
_entity.id
_entity.type
_entity.pdbx_description
1 polymer ?
#
loop_
_entity_poly.entity_id
_entity_poly.type
_entity_poly.pdbx_seq_one_letter_code
_entity_poly.pdbx_strand_id
1 'polypeptide(L)'
;IKNILYSDRNSNQGYALSIWISKDDNFYNKKSFDDLIKILPIDSIGVLLNHNSRYEDIDKWGKYIFNNFNPKSMNEFNVDKVLRLYRNQNKIDFEKNAINYLIKVNQDMENGGRHFFSFRTFENSLITLLIPLNFEMAIEFYNKTKDSQYISNSFIKEIFNINEYSADKHKRYRKDYIESLKNDIELLEIVRIIHKNNSTKELKKYITEWLSSINSTDRLLAVSLLMWFGNDFAIEKLKYISNNDDSEYVRFFASWAGEVSLQEKYSKIIYEDVLKEDNLQIISTKLHQIKPVITPMTNYWVVKLNDKYKIYSDDTEKYKRMHISRFWNRISENIKDDKKFKINNRKLFEYYRGEKITDNNRFITGEIK
;
A
#
# COMPACT_ATOMS: atom_id res chain seq x y z
N ILE A 1 30.56 10.31 15.39
CA ILE A 1 29.63 9.28 14.86
C ILE A 1 28.27 9.35 15.55
N LYS A 2 28.15 9.03 16.85
CA LYS A 2 26.87 9.09 17.58
C LYS A 2 26.15 10.44 17.44
N ASN A 3 26.84 11.55 17.64
CA ASN A 3 26.25 12.89 17.46
C ASN A 3 25.85 13.23 16.01
N ILE A 4 26.56 12.69 15.02
CA ILE A 4 26.25 12.86 13.58
C ILE A 4 25.00 12.04 13.19
N LEU A 5 24.89 10.82 13.73
CA LEU A 5 23.73 9.95 13.52
C LEU A 5 22.47 10.45 14.25
N TYR A 6 22.62 11.14 15.39
CA TYR A 6 21.49 11.67 16.15
C TYR A 6 21.03 13.07 15.73
N SER A 7 21.89 13.87 15.10
CA SER A 7 21.55 15.26 14.69
C SER A 7 20.68 15.34 13.43
N ASP A 8 20.58 14.26 12.65
CA ASP A 8 19.95 14.29 11.32
C ASP A 8 18.92 13.16 11.15
N ARG A 9 17.92 13.13 12.05
CA ARG A 9 16.88 12.07 12.12
C ARG A 9 15.90 12.03 10.94
N ASN A 10 15.98 12.97 10.01
CA ASN A 10 15.05 13.10 8.88
C ASN A 10 15.66 12.75 7.52
N SER A 11 16.92 12.30 7.44
CA SER A 11 17.59 12.18 6.15
C SER A 11 18.09 10.76 5.84
N ASN A 12 18.05 10.42 4.56
CA ASN A 12 18.73 9.28 3.92
C ASN A 12 20.23 9.19 4.28
N GLN A 13 20.81 10.19 4.97
CA GLN A 13 22.20 10.24 5.38
C GLN A 13 22.53 9.27 6.53
N GLY A 14 21.61 9.03 7.49
CA GLY A 14 21.84 8.03 8.53
C GLY A 14 21.95 6.61 7.97
N TYR A 15 21.14 6.31 6.95
CA TYR A 15 21.18 5.05 6.19
C TYR A 15 22.38 4.98 5.24
N ALA A 16 22.69 6.07 4.53
CA ALA A 16 23.89 6.13 3.69
C ALA A 16 25.16 5.99 4.53
N LEU A 17 25.17 6.56 5.74
CA LEU A 17 26.29 6.43 6.67
C LEU A 17 26.36 5.01 7.22
N SER A 18 25.25 4.33 7.56
CA SER A 18 25.28 2.93 7.99
C SER A 18 25.73 1.97 6.89
N ILE A 19 25.37 2.24 5.63
CA ILE A 19 25.90 1.53 4.44
C ILE A 19 27.38 1.83 4.21
N TRP A 20 27.79 3.09 4.37
CA TRP A 20 29.20 3.48 4.20
C TRP A 20 30.07 2.83 5.28
N ILE A 21 29.57 2.86 6.52
CA ILE A 21 30.09 2.13 7.68
C ILE A 21 30.18 0.63 7.37
N SER A 22 29.13 0.00 6.85
CA SER A 22 29.13 -1.44 6.56
C SER A 22 30.12 -1.86 5.47
N LYS A 23 30.78 -0.93 4.77
CA LYS A 23 31.82 -1.22 3.77
C LYS A 23 33.24 -1.24 4.35
N ASP A 24 33.42 -0.84 5.62
CA ASP A 24 34.70 -0.96 6.33
C ASP A 24 34.74 -2.30 7.10
N ASP A 25 35.09 -3.37 6.39
CA ASP A 25 35.13 -4.74 6.92
C ASP A 25 36.00 -4.88 8.19
N ASN A 26 37.02 -4.03 8.35
CA ASN A 26 37.95 -4.11 9.47
C ASN A 26 37.38 -3.58 10.78
N PHE A 27 36.48 -2.59 10.72
CA PHE A 27 35.94 -1.97 11.93
C PHE A 27 34.79 -2.80 12.55
N TYR A 28 33.96 -3.45 11.73
CA TYR A 28 32.71 -4.07 12.21
C TYR A 28 32.81 -5.58 12.44
N ASN A 29 33.55 -6.33 11.62
CA ASN A 29 33.69 -7.78 11.81
C ASN A 29 34.46 -8.14 13.09
N LYS A 30 35.21 -7.19 13.65
CA LYS A 30 35.99 -7.37 14.89
C LYS A 30 35.26 -6.93 16.16
N LYS A 31 34.13 -6.22 16.07
CA LYS A 31 33.39 -5.72 17.25
C LYS A 31 32.30 -6.70 17.66
N SER A 32 32.20 -6.99 18.96
CA SER A 32 31.08 -7.76 19.50
C SER A 32 29.78 -6.96 19.42
N PHE A 33 28.62 -7.62 19.52
CA PHE A 33 27.33 -6.92 19.63
C PHE A 33 27.33 -5.89 20.77
N ASP A 34 27.92 -6.23 21.91
CA ASP A 34 28.03 -5.37 23.09
C ASP A 34 28.90 -4.13 22.85
N ASP A 35 29.89 -4.22 21.97
CA ASP A 35 30.68 -3.06 21.54
C ASP A 35 29.87 -2.18 20.60
N LEU A 36 29.07 -2.78 19.70
CA LEU A 36 28.26 -2.04 18.74
C LEU A 36 27.19 -1.18 19.45
N ILE A 37 26.49 -1.71 20.45
CA ILE A 37 25.44 -0.95 21.19
C ILE A 37 25.99 0.26 21.95
N LYS A 38 27.29 0.26 22.30
CA LYS A 38 27.94 1.41 22.96
C LYS A 38 28.18 2.56 21.96
N ILE A 39 28.45 2.21 20.70
CA ILE A 39 28.99 3.12 19.68
C ILE A 39 27.91 3.61 18.71
N LEU A 40 26.93 2.76 18.39
CA LEU A 40 25.92 3.00 17.36
C LEU A 40 24.50 3.08 17.93
N PRO A 41 23.59 3.84 17.28
CA PRO A 41 22.15 3.72 17.51
C PRO A 41 21.62 2.31 17.22
N ILE A 42 20.65 1.85 18.01
CA ILE A 42 20.18 0.46 17.97
C ILE A 42 19.55 0.05 16.63
N ASP A 43 18.86 0.98 15.97
CA ASP A 43 18.27 0.76 14.64
C ASP A 43 19.33 0.54 13.55
N SER A 44 20.43 1.29 13.63
CA SER A 44 21.57 1.21 12.72
C SER A 44 22.33 -0.11 12.90
N ILE A 45 22.39 -0.65 14.12
CA ILE A 45 23.01 -1.94 14.41
C ILE A 45 22.28 -3.06 13.67
N GLY A 46 20.95 -3.10 13.71
CA GLY A 46 20.19 -4.12 13.01
C GLY A 46 20.51 -4.17 11.51
N VAL A 47 20.57 -3.00 10.87
CA VAL A 47 20.93 -2.87 9.44
C VAL A 47 22.32 -3.40 9.18
N LEU A 48 23.29 -3.01 10.00
CA LEU A 48 24.68 -3.41 9.89
C LEU A 48 24.81 -4.94 10.02
N LEU A 49 24.16 -5.53 11.02
CA LEU A 49 24.18 -6.97 11.27
C LEU A 49 23.58 -7.74 10.09
N ASN A 50 22.48 -7.25 9.52
CA ASN A 50 21.90 -7.82 8.32
C ASN A 50 22.84 -7.75 7.11
N HIS A 51 23.44 -6.58 6.83
CA HIS A 51 24.34 -6.42 5.68
C HIS A 51 25.59 -7.31 5.76
N ASN A 52 26.07 -7.60 6.97
CA ASN A 52 27.25 -8.43 7.20
C ASN A 52 26.90 -9.89 7.53
N SER A 53 25.64 -10.31 7.34
CA SER A 53 25.17 -11.68 7.63
C SER A 53 25.51 -12.19 9.03
N ARG A 54 25.57 -11.30 10.04
CA ARG A 54 25.86 -11.64 11.44
C ARG A 54 24.62 -12.16 12.16
N TYR A 55 24.08 -13.29 11.69
CA TYR A 55 22.78 -13.82 12.11
C TYR A 55 22.69 -14.12 13.61
N GLU A 56 23.75 -14.61 14.25
CA GLU A 56 23.77 -14.86 15.70
C GLU A 56 23.57 -13.57 16.52
N ASP A 57 24.12 -12.45 16.04
CA ASP A 57 23.97 -11.17 16.71
C ASP A 57 22.62 -10.50 16.40
N ILE A 58 21.90 -10.94 15.34
CA ILE A 58 20.51 -10.51 15.08
C ILE A 58 19.57 -11.02 16.18
N ASP A 59 19.80 -12.23 16.71
CA ASP A 59 19.04 -12.73 17.86
C ASP A 59 19.27 -11.87 19.11
N LYS A 60 20.53 -11.56 19.43
CA LYS A 60 20.89 -10.66 20.54
C LYS A 60 20.27 -9.28 20.35
N TRP A 61 20.31 -8.75 19.14
CA TRP A 61 19.68 -7.47 18.77
C TRP A 61 18.17 -7.49 18.99
N GLY A 62 17.48 -8.55 18.54
CA GLY A 62 16.05 -8.70 18.72
C GLY A 62 15.65 -8.73 20.19
N LYS A 63 16.33 -9.57 20.99
CA LYS A 63 16.15 -9.64 22.45
C LYS A 63 16.41 -8.29 23.12
N TYR A 64 17.49 -7.61 22.72
CA TYR A 64 17.83 -6.29 23.25
C TYR A 64 16.73 -5.26 22.96
N ILE A 65 16.21 -5.24 21.73
CA ILE A 65 15.16 -4.31 21.31
C ILE A 65 13.89 -4.51 22.12
N PHE A 66 13.41 -5.73 22.27
CA PHE A 66 12.17 -5.97 23.02
C PHE A 66 12.32 -5.68 24.52
N ASN A 67 13.51 -5.87 25.08
CA ASN A 67 13.78 -5.62 26.50
C ASN A 67 14.06 -4.14 26.83
N ASN A 68 14.68 -3.40 25.90
CA ASN A 68 15.18 -2.03 26.14
C ASN A 68 14.53 -1.00 25.22
N PHE A 69 13.35 -1.32 24.68
CA PHE A 69 12.76 -0.52 23.61
C PHE A 69 12.58 0.94 24.03
N ASN A 70 13.23 1.86 23.30
CA ASN A 70 12.96 3.28 23.36
C ASN A 70 12.56 3.78 21.97
N PRO A 71 11.26 4.07 21.72
CA PRO A 71 10.77 4.47 20.39
C PRO A 71 11.39 5.73 19.85
N LYS A 72 11.88 6.62 20.72
CA LYS A 72 12.47 7.89 20.30
C LYS A 72 13.78 7.71 19.54
N SER A 73 14.28 6.48 19.40
CA SER A 73 15.60 6.17 18.84
C SER A 73 15.59 5.40 17.51
N MET A 74 14.43 5.07 16.95
CA MET A 74 14.35 4.22 15.75
C MET A 74 13.90 4.97 14.49
N ASN A 75 14.64 4.77 13.39
CA ASN A 75 14.23 5.15 12.04
C ASN A 75 13.43 4.04 11.32
N GLU A 76 12.34 4.44 10.66
CA GLU A 76 11.28 3.57 10.14
C GLU A 76 11.71 2.54 9.09
N PHE A 77 12.47 2.96 8.06
CA PHE A 77 12.71 2.16 6.86
C PHE A 77 13.55 0.89 7.11
N ASN A 78 14.33 0.90 8.19
CA ASN A 78 15.35 -0.11 8.45
C ASN A 78 14.88 -1.19 9.42
N VAL A 79 13.92 -0.87 10.28
CA VAL A 79 13.50 -1.75 11.35
C VAL A 79 12.68 -2.93 10.83
N ASP A 80 11.77 -2.72 9.86
CA ASP A 80 10.96 -3.79 9.27
C ASP A 80 11.80 -4.94 8.68
N LYS A 81 12.84 -4.63 7.89
CA LYS A 81 13.70 -5.65 7.28
C LYS A 81 14.42 -6.50 8.32
N VAL A 82 14.96 -5.87 9.37
CA VAL A 82 15.71 -6.59 10.41
C VAL A 82 14.76 -7.36 11.32
N LEU A 83 13.59 -6.81 11.64
CA LEU A 83 12.54 -7.54 12.37
C LEU A 83 12.05 -8.77 11.58
N ARG A 84 11.90 -8.67 10.25
CA ARG A 84 11.57 -9.83 9.40
C ARG A 84 12.60 -10.94 9.52
N LEU A 85 13.89 -10.58 9.52
CA LEU A 85 14.97 -11.55 9.69
C LEU A 85 14.96 -12.18 11.08
N TYR A 86 14.86 -11.35 12.13
CA TYR A 86 14.76 -11.82 13.51
C TYR A 86 13.55 -12.76 13.69
N ARG A 87 12.38 -12.39 13.17
CA ARG A 87 11.16 -13.22 13.14
C ARG A 87 11.41 -14.56 12.45
N ASN A 88 12.04 -14.54 11.27
CA ASN A 88 12.27 -15.77 10.50
C ASN A 88 13.19 -16.75 11.22
N GLN A 89 14.15 -16.24 12.00
CA GLN A 89 15.10 -17.05 12.77
C GLN A 89 14.52 -17.51 14.12
N ASN A 90 13.74 -16.65 14.77
CA ASN A 90 13.31 -16.82 16.16
C ASN A 90 11.79 -16.68 16.28
N LYS A 91 11.03 -17.47 15.53
CA LYS A 91 9.56 -17.30 15.39
C LYS A 91 8.82 -17.26 16.74
N ILE A 92 9.10 -18.21 17.63
CA ILE A 92 8.42 -18.33 18.93
C ILE A 92 8.75 -17.14 19.82
N ASP A 93 10.04 -16.81 19.95
CA ASP A 93 10.49 -15.68 20.76
C ASP A 93 9.99 -14.35 20.20
N PHE A 94 10.01 -14.18 18.88
CA PHE A 94 9.47 -13.00 18.21
C PHE A 94 7.98 -12.84 18.50
N GLU A 95 7.18 -13.89 18.31
CA GLU A 95 5.73 -13.85 18.55
C GLU A 95 5.45 -13.44 20.00
N LYS A 96 6.07 -14.13 20.96
CA LYS A 96 5.91 -13.85 22.39
C LYS A 96 6.30 -12.41 22.73
N ASN A 97 7.47 -11.95 22.26
CA ASN A 97 7.98 -10.62 22.58
C ASN A 97 7.15 -9.52 21.90
N ALA A 98 6.73 -9.71 20.66
CA ALA A 98 5.87 -8.77 19.94
C ALA A 98 4.49 -8.63 20.60
N ILE A 99 3.87 -9.74 20.99
CA ILE A 99 2.59 -9.71 21.70
C ILE A 99 2.73 -9.01 23.05
N ASN A 100 3.72 -9.38 23.86
CA ASN A 100 3.97 -8.74 25.17
C ASN A 100 4.19 -7.23 25.03
N TYR A 101 4.95 -6.83 24.02
CA TYR A 101 5.19 -5.43 23.71
C TYR A 101 3.89 -4.70 23.36
N LEU A 102 3.09 -5.23 22.42
CA LEU A 102 1.84 -4.61 21.98
C LEU A 102 0.75 -4.58 23.08
N ILE A 103 0.75 -5.55 24.00
CA ILE A 103 -0.11 -5.51 25.20
C ILE A 103 0.28 -4.33 26.09
N LYS A 104 1.58 -4.21 26.41
CA LYS A 104 2.09 -3.13 27.27
C LYS A 104 1.79 -1.75 26.67
N VAL A 105 2.03 -1.60 25.38
CA VAL A 105 1.65 -0.43 24.57
C VAL A 105 0.19 -0.05 24.78
N ASN A 106 -0.73 -0.99 24.59
CA ASN A 106 -2.16 -0.72 24.69
C ASN A 106 -2.56 -0.33 26.12
N GLN A 107 -2.00 -1.00 27.12
CA GLN A 107 -2.22 -0.65 28.53
C GLN A 107 -1.73 0.77 28.84
N ASP A 108 -0.57 1.16 28.32
CA ASP A 108 -0.06 2.52 28.46
C ASP A 108 -1.00 3.55 27.78
N MET A 109 -1.64 3.21 26.65
CA MET A 109 -2.65 4.07 26.00
C MET A 109 -3.90 4.24 26.85
N GLU A 110 -4.44 3.14 27.38
CA GLU A 110 -5.64 3.14 28.22
C GLU A 110 -5.42 3.99 29.48
N ASN A 111 -4.19 4.04 29.98
CA ASN A 111 -3.77 4.86 31.11
C ASN A 111 -3.41 6.33 30.74
N GLY A 112 -3.76 6.80 29.54
CA GLY A 112 -3.55 8.20 29.11
C GLY A 112 -2.14 8.52 28.61
N GLY A 113 -1.32 7.49 28.30
CA GLY A 113 -0.02 7.65 27.68
C GLY A 113 -0.10 8.32 26.31
N ARG A 114 0.88 9.20 26.00
CA ARG A 114 1.01 9.80 24.65
C ARG A 114 2.00 9.02 23.81
N HIS A 115 1.58 8.59 22.61
CA HIS A 115 2.50 7.98 21.64
C HIS A 115 3.16 9.00 20.73
N PHE A 116 4.47 8.85 20.57
CA PHE A 116 5.26 9.55 19.57
C PHE A 116 5.15 8.84 18.21
N PHE A 117 5.31 9.60 17.12
CA PHE A 117 5.19 9.09 15.75
C PHE A 117 6.04 7.82 15.48
N SER A 118 7.30 7.80 15.91
CA SER A 118 8.22 6.67 15.72
C SER A 118 7.79 5.37 16.43
N PHE A 119 6.90 5.47 17.43
CA PHE A 119 6.31 4.30 18.11
C PHE A 119 5.34 3.56 17.19
N ARG A 120 4.53 4.31 16.42
CA ARG A 120 3.48 3.75 15.55
C ARG A 120 4.03 2.94 14.39
N THR A 121 5.19 3.32 13.86
CA THR A 121 5.80 2.59 12.75
C THR A 121 6.42 1.27 13.21
N PHE A 122 6.99 1.24 14.42
CA PHE A 122 7.45 0.00 15.03
C PHE A 122 6.28 -0.94 15.34
N GLU A 123 5.22 -0.45 15.99
CA GLU A 123 3.99 -1.20 16.24
C GLU A 123 3.41 -1.78 14.94
N ASN A 124 3.26 -0.95 13.91
CA ASN A 124 2.71 -1.37 12.63
C ASN A 124 3.57 -2.48 12.00
N SER A 125 4.90 -2.39 12.14
CA SER A 125 5.81 -3.47 11.71
C SER A 125 5.55 -4.74 12.51
N LEU A 126 5.45 -4.67 13.84
CA LEU A 126 5.15 -5.83 14.67
C LEU A 126 3.79 -6.46 14.33
N ILE A 127 2.73 -5.67 14.22
CA ILE A 127 1.38 -6.12 13.86
C ILE A 127 1.40 -6.83 12.49
N THR A 128 2.08 -6.23 11.51
CA THR A 128 2.23 -6.81 10.16
C THR A 128 3.00 -8.13 10.21
N LEU A 129 4.07 -8.19 11.00
CA LEU A 129 4.92 -9.38 11.12
C LEU A 129 4.32 -10.49 11.97
N LEU A 130 3.28 -10.19 12.76
CA LEU A 130 2.49 -11.16 13.48
C LEU A 130 1.47 -11.89 12.59
N ILE A 131 1.08 -11.35 11.43
CA ILE A 131 0.10 -12.01 10.53
C ILE A 131 0.39 -13.50 10.30
N PRO A 132 1.61 -13.94 9.93
CA PRO A 132 1.89 -15.36 9.69
C PRO A 132 2.08 -16.20 10.96
N LEU A 133 2.23 -15.58 12.13
CA LEU A 133 2.51 -16.28 13.40
C LEU A 133 1.25 -16.39 14.27
N ASN A 134 0.54 -15.27 14.42
CA ASN A 134 -0.65 -15.13 15.25
C ASN A 134 -1.62 -14.11 14.64
N PHE A 135 -2.39 -14.57 13.66
CA PHE A 135 -3.28 -13.72 12.86
C PHE A 135 -4.37 -13.05 13.69
N GLU A 136 -4.92 -13.78 14.66
CA GLU A 136 -6.00 -13.35 15.54
C GLU A 136 -5.56 -12.13 16.36
N MET A 137 -4.39 -12.23 17.01
CA MET A 137 -3.80 -11.11 17.73
C MET A 137 -3.42 -9.96 16.80
N ALA A 138 -2.88 -10.24 15.61
CA ALA A 138 -2.55 -9.22 14.63
C ALA A 138 -3.78 -8.39 14.22
N ILE A 139 -4.92 -9.04 13.96
CA ILE A 139 -6.19 -8.36 13.66
C ILE A 139 -6.66 -7.54 14.88
N GLU A 140 -6.59 -8.10 16.08
CA GLU A 140 -7.03 -7.40 17.29
C GLU A 140 -6.27 -6.08 17.46
N PHE A 141 -4.93 -6.13 17.39
CA PHE A 141 -4.10 -4.93 17.49
C PHE A 141 -4.32 -3.96 16.33
N TYR A 142 -4.45 -4.48 15.10
CA TYR A 142 -4.77 -3.64 13.95
C TYR A 142 -6.10 -2.89 14.15
N ASN A 143 -7.15 -3.57 14.60
CA ASN A 143 -8.46 -2.94 14.81
C ASN A 143 -8.44 -1.88 15.91
N LYS A 144 -7.62 -2.05 16.96
CA LYS A 144 -7.44 -1.03 18.01
C LYS A 144 -6.68 0.21 17.52
N THR A 145 -5.89 0.08 16.46
CA THR A 145 -4.94 1.12 16.02
C THR A 145 -5.25 1.73 14.65
N LYS A 146 -6.16 1.15 13.86
CA LYS A 146 -6.46 1.55 12.47
C LYS A 146 -7.04 2.97 12.31
N ASP A 147 -7.71 3.50 13.32
CA ASP A 147 -8.26 4.86 13.29
C ASP A 147 -7.21 5.94 13.57
N SER A 148 -6.02 5.50 13.96
CA SER A 148 -4.87 6.39 14.09
C SER A 148 -4.42 6.77 12.67
N GLN A 149 -4.34 8.08 12.37
CA GLN A 149 -4.01 8.66 11.03
C GLN A 149 -2.73 8.12 10.34
N TYR A 150 -1.98 7.24 10.99
CA TYR A 150 -0.66 6.78 10.61
C TYR A 150 -0.56 5.25 10.45
N ILE A 151 -1.59 4.48 10.84
CA ILE A 151 -1.59 3.01 10.77
C ILE A 151 -2.78 2.59 9.92
N SER A 152 -2.55 2.22 8.66
CA SER A 152 -3.61 1.54 7.88
C SER A 152 -3.08 0.78 6.67
N ASN A 153 -2.06 1.29 5.98
CA ASN A 153 -1.70 0.72 4.68
C ASN A 153 -0.75 -0.49 4.73
N SER A 154 0.15 -0.62 5.70
CA SER A 154 1.14 -1.72 5.70
C SER A 154 0.50 -3.07 5.99
N PHE A 155 -0.31 -3.16 7.05
CA PHE A 155 -1.07 -4.38 7.39
C PHE A 155 -1.96 -4.83 6.23
N ILE A 156 -2.70 -3.89 5.63
CA ILE A 156 -3.57 -4.19 4.48
C ILE A 156 -2.75 -4.61 3.25
N LYS A 157 -1.63 -3.94 2.95
CA LYS A 157 -0.73 -4.37 1.87
C LYS A 157 -0.22 -5.80 2.07
N GLU A 158 0.11 -6.14 3.31
CA GLU A 158 0.66 -7.45 3.67
C GLU A 158 -0.41 -8.54 3.59
N ILE A 159 -1.59 -8.37 4.22
CA ILE A 159 -2.64 -9.40 4.22
C ILE A 159 -3.19 -9.70 2.82
N PHE A 160 -3.09 -8.74 1.90
CA PHE A 160 -3.42 -8.90 0.47
C PHE A 160 -2.26 -9.49 -0.37
N ASN A 161 -1.16 -9.92 0.24
CA ASN A 161 -0.15 -10.77 -0.42
C ASN A 161 -0.59 -12.23 -0.36
N ILE A 162 -1.43 -12.64 -1.34
CA ILE A 162 -2.11 -13.94 -1.33
C ILE A 162 -1.14 -15.11 -1.33
N ASN A 163 0.02 -14.95 -1.97
CA ASN A 163 1.04 -15.99 -2.04
C ASN A 163 1.60 -16.33 -0.66
N GLU A 164 1.68 -15.35 0.24
CA GLU A 164 2.14 -15.53 1.61
C GLU A 164 0.99 -15.86 2.57
N TYR A 165 -0.22 -15.33 2.31
CA TYR A 165 -1.36 -15.40 3.22
C TYR A 165 -2.59 -16.07 2.59
N SER A 166 -2.48 -17.38 2.32
CA SER A 166 -3.50 -18.16 1.61
C SER A 166 -4.46 -18.97 2.50
N ALA A 167 -4.26 -19.00 3.82
CA ALA A 167 -5.15 -19.69 4.76
C ALA A 167 -6.59 -19.11 4.71
N ASP A 168 -7.59 -19.94 5.00
CA ASP A 168 -9.01 -19.55 4.87
C ASP A 168 -9.41 -18.40 5.77
N LYS A 169 -8.83 -18.31 6.98
CA LYS A 169 -9.02 -17.15 7.86
C LYS A 169 -8.55 -15.83 7.24
N HIS A 170 -7.46 -15.85 6.47
CA HIS A 170 -6.97 -14.67 5.75
C HIS A 170 -7.91 -14.30 4.60
N LYS A 171 -8.38 -15.29 3.83
CA LYS A 171 -9.35 -15.08 2.75
C LYS A 171 -10.65 -14.47 3.28
N ARG A 172 -11.17 -15.01 4.39
CA ARG A 172 -12.37 -14.50 5.04
C ARG A 172 -12.18 -13.05 5.48
N TYR A 173 -11.09 -12.75 6.20
CA TYR A 173 -10.79 -11.39 6.63
C TYR A 173 -10.66 -10.42 5.45
N ARG A 174 -9.98 -10.79 4.35
CA ARG A 174 -9.88 -9.92 3.16
C ARG A 174 -11.25 -9.59 2.58
N LYS A 175 -12.11 -10.59 2.48
CA LYS A 175 -13.48 -10.42 1.99
C LYS A 175 -14.29 -9.50 2.91
N ASP A 176 -14.32 -9.81 4.20
CA ASP A 176 -15.01 -9.02 5.23
C ASP A 176 -14.49 -7.57 5.26
N TYR A 177 -13.17 -7.38 5.09
CA TYR A 177 -12.55 -6.06 5.03
C TYR A 177 -13.04 -5.27 3.82
N ILE A 178 -13.04 -5.86 2.61
CA ILE A 178 -13.54 -5.20 1.39
C ILE A 178 -15.01 -4.79 1.55
N GLU A 179 -15.82 -5.69 2.09
CA GLU A 179 -17.26 -5.45 2.29
C GLU A 179 -17.51 -4.31 3.29
N SER A 180 -16.58 -4.07 4.22
CA SER A 180 -16.67 -3.03 5.25
C SER A 180 -16.24 -1.63 4.82
N LEU A 181 -15.60 -1.48 3.66
CA LEU A 181 -15.12 -0.19 3.16
C LEU A 181 -16.29 0.74 2.86
N LYS A 182 -16.11 2.04 3.07
CA LYS A 182 -17.20 3.03 3.14
C LYS A 182 -17.35 3.91 1.91
N ASN A 183 -16.42 3.84 0.97
CA ASN A 183 -16.42 4.70 -0.22
C ASN A 183 -15.61 4.07 -1.37
N ASP A 184 -15.78 4.63 -2.57
CA ASP A 184 -15.13 4.11 -3.78
C ASP A 184 -13.62 4.38 -3.81
N ILE A 185 -13.13 5.35 -3.03
CA ILE A 185 -11.68 5.61 -2.92
C ILE A 185 -10.96 4.54 -2.09
N GLU A 186 -11.56 4.06 -1.01
CA GLU A 186 -11.05 2.93 -0.23
C GLU A 186 -11.02 1.64 -1.07
N LEU A 187 -12.05 1.42 -1.89
CA LEU A 187 -12.10 0.28 -2.82
C LEU A 187 -10.99 0.38 -3.89
N LEU A 188 -10.77 1.57 -4.45
CA LEU A 188 -9.65 1.83 -5.36
C LEU A 188 -8.30 1.46 -4.71
N GLU A 189 -8.06 1.86 -3.46
CA GLU A 189 -6.80 1.53 -2.76
C GLU A 189 -6.58 0.02 -2.66
N ILE A 190 -7.64 -0.74 -2.37
CA ILE A 190 -7.56 -2.21 -2.37
C ILE A 190 -7.21 -2.75 -3.75
N VAL A 191 -7.84 -2.22 -4.81
CA VAL A 191 -7.52 -2.65 -6.18
C VAL A 191 -6.06 -2.35 -6.53
N ARG A 192 -5.52 -1.18 -6.15
CA ARG A 192 -4.09 -0.83 -6.31
C ARG A 192 -3.19 -1.83 -5.58
N ILE A 193 -3.51 -2.18 -4.33
CA ILE A 193 -2.74 -3.14 -3.52
C ILE A 193 -2.72 -4.52 -4.18
N ILE A 194 -3.89 -5.02 -4.60
CA ILE A 194 -4.04 -6.32 -5.24
C ILE A 194 -3.24 -6.40 -6.54
N HIS A 195 -3.30 -5.32 -7.34
CA HIS A 195 -2.52 -5.20 -8.56
C HIS A 195 -1.00 -5.17 -8.30
N LYS A 196 -0.55 -4.47 -7.25
CA LYS A 196 0.86 -4.47 -6.82
C LYS A 196 1.34 -5.87 -6.45
N ASN A 197 0.51 -6.63 -5.75
CA ASN A 197 0.79 -7.99 -5.30
C ASN A 197 0.50 -9.07 -6.35
N ASN A 198 0.21 -8.70 -7.61
CA ASN A 198 -0.18 -9.62 -8.71
C ASN A 198 -1.29 -10.61 -8.31
N SER A 199 -2.22 -10.15 -7.47
CA SER A 199 -3.19 -10.96 -6.73
C SER A 199 -4.61 -10.88 -7.33
N THR A 200 -4.73 -10.40 -8.57
CA THR A 200 -6.01 -10.09 -9.23
C THR A 200 -6.92 -11.31 -9.42
N LYS A 201 -6.38 -12.53 -9.42
CA LYS A 201 -7.15 -13.76 -9.62
C LYS A 201 -8.13 -14.03 -8.47
N GLU A 202 -7.75 -13.76 -7.22
CA GLU A 202 -8.65 -13.94 -6.07
C GLU A 202 -9.73 -12.86 -6.06
N LEU A 203 -9.37 -11.60 -6.35
CA LEU A 203 -10.35 -10.52 -6.46
C LEU A 203 -11.41 -10.82 -7.52
N LYS A 204 -11.01 -11.39 -8.66
CA LYS A 204 -11.97 -11.86 -9.68
C LYS A 204 -12.92 -12.93 -9.16
N LYS A 205 -12.49 -13.79 -8.23
CA LYS A 205 -13.39 -14.79 -7.61
C LYS A 205 -14.42 -14.09 -6.73
N TYR A 206 -14.00 -13.16 -5.87
CA TYR A 206 -14.93 -12.39 -5.03
C TYR A 206 -15.92 -11.59 -5.87
N ILE A 207 -15.44 -10.89 -6.90
CA ILE A 207 -16.30 -10.18 -7.86
C ILE A 207 -17.32 -11.12 -8.48
N THR A 208 -16.90 -12.31 -8.94
CA THR A 208 -17.84 -13.28 -9.55
C THR A 208 -18.90 -13.72 -8.56
N GLU A 209 -18.52 -14.00 -7.30
CA GLU A 209 -19.44 -14.37 -6.24
C GLU A 209 -20.45 -13.24 -5.95
N TRP A 210 -19.98 -12.01 -5.75
CA TRP A 210 -20.84 -10.86 -5.48
C TRP A 210 -21.77 -10.52 -6.65
N LEU A 211 -21.33 -10.70 -7.90
CA LEU A 211 -22.18 -10.53 -9.08
C LEU A 211 -23.32 -11.54 -9.15
N SER A 212 -23.16 -12.72 -8.56
CA SER A 212 -24.21 -13.74 -8.46
C SER A 212 -25.13 -13.53 -7.26
N SER A 213 -24.88 -12.53 -6.40
CA SER A 213 -25.73 -12.23 -5.26
C SER A 213 -27.10 -11.71 -5.70
N ILE A 214 -28.13 -12.13 -4.97
CA ILE A 214 -29.49 -11.58 -5.12
C ILE A 214 -29.56 -10.11 -4.67
N ASN A 215 -28.67 -9.70 -3.76
CA ASN A 215 -28.63 -8.35 -3.23
C ASN A 215 -27.95 -7.41 -4.22
N SER A 216 -28.63 -6.32 -4.60
CA SER A 216 -28.08 -5.29 -5.47
C SER A 216 -26.82 -4.64 -4.85
N THR A 217 -26.77 -4.49 -3.52
CA THR A 217 -25.64 -3.90 -2.79
C THR A 217 -24.32 -4.65 -2.98
N ASP A 218 -24.37 -5.98 -3.09
CA ASP A 218 -23.20 -6.82 -3.36
C ASP A 218 -22.80 -6.71 -4.83
N ARG A 219 -23.78 -6.71 -5.74
CA ARG A 219 -23.51 -6.51 -7.18
C ARG A 219 -22.90 -5.13 -7.45
N LEU A 220 -23.34 -4.08 -6.76
CA LEU A 220 -22.73 -2.75 -6.82
C LEU A 220 -21.28 -2.73 -6.30
N LEU A 221 -20.99 -3.47 -5.22
CA LEU A 221 -19.62 -3.65 -4.74
C LEU A 221 -18.74 -4.28 -5.84
N ALA A 222 -19.25 -5.32 -6.50
CA ALA A 222 -18.55 -5.96 -7.60
C ALA A 222 -18.31 -5.02 -8.79
N VAL A 223 -19.31 -4.22 -9.18
CA VAL A 223 -19.19 -3.18 -10.22
C VAL A 223 -18.12 -2.15 -9.84
N SER A 224 -18.11 -1.71 -8.57
CA SER A 224 -17.13 -0.74 -8.05
C SER A 224 -15.69 -1.23 -8.16
N LEU A 225 -15.48 -2.53 -7.97
CA LEU A 225 -14.15 -3.13 -8.07
C LEU A 225 -13.76 -3.38 -9.54
N LEU A 226 -14.72 -3.80 -10.38
CA LEU A 226 -14.49 -4.08 -11.80
C LEU A 226 -14.04 -2.85 -12.59
N MET A 227 -14.54 -1.64 -12.26
CA MET A 227 -14.24 -0.42 -13.02
C MET A 227 -12.72 -0.15 -13.14
N TRP A 228 -11.96 -0.54 -12.12
CA TRP A 228 -10.53 -0.25 -11.99
C TRP A 228 -9.60 -1.21 -12.73
N PHE A 229 -10.14 -2.28 -13.33
CA PHE A 229 -9.33 -3.32 -13.98
C PHE A 229 -8.81 -2.89 -15.37
N GLY A 230 -9.50 -1.98 -16.06
CA GLY A 230 -9.08 -1.41 -17.34
C GLY A 230 -8.71 -2.43 -18.42
N ASN A 231 -9.46 -3.54 -18.51
CA ASN A 231 -9.21 -4.61 -19.47
C ASN A 231 -10.50 -5.16 -20.07
N ASP A 232 -10.38 -5.94 -21.15
CA ASP A 232 -11.51 -6.44 -21.93
C ASP A 232 -12.51 -7.23 -21.10
N PHE A 233 -12.02 -8.11 -20.21
CA PHE A 233 -12.88 -8.87 -19.31
C PHE A 233 -13.76 -7.95 -18.45
N ALA A 234 -13.19 -6.90 -17.87
CA ALA A 234 -13.95 -5.98 -17.03
C ALA A 234 -14.94 -5.15 -17.85
N ILE A 235 -14.52 -4.66 -19.02
CA ILE A 235 -15.35 -3.85 -19.92
C ILE A 235 -16.55 -4.67 -20.43
N GLU A 236 -16.33 -5.89 -20.89
CA GLU A 236 -17.39 -6.79 -21.36
C GLU A 236 -18.37 -7.14 -20.24
N LYS A 237 -17.86 -7.43 -19.03
CA LYS A 237 -18.71 -7.70 -17.87
C LYS A 237 -19.54 -6.50 -17.47
N LEU A 238 -18.94 -5.30 -17.40
CA LEU A 238 -19.67 -4.07 -17.07
C LEU A 238 -20.74 -3.75 -18.11
N LYS A 239 -20.44 -3.92 -19.41
CA LYS A 239 -21.42 -3.77 -20.50
C LYS A 239 -22.55 -4.79 -20.43
N TYR A 240 -22.25 -6.03 -20.05
CA TYR A 240 -23.29 -7.03 -19.83
C TYR A 240 -24.20 -6.64 -18.67
N ILE A 241 -23.63 -6.24 -17.53
CA ILE A 241 -24.37 -5.84 -16.33
C ILE A 241 -25.24 -4.60 -16.64
N SER A 242 -24.70 -3.60 -17.35
CA SER A 242 -25.43 -2.38 -17.69
C SER A 242 -26.69 -2.65 -18.52
N ASN A 243 -26.72 -3.74 -19.27
CA ASN A 243 -27.84 -4.08 -20.16
C ASN A 243 -28.80 -5.11 -19.56
N ASN A 244 -28.35 -5.93 -18.59
CA ASN A 244 -29.07 -7.14 -18.19
C ASN A 244 -29.30 -7.28 -16.67
N ASP A 245 -28.70 -6.44 -15.80
CA ASP A 245 -28.98 -6.56 -14.36
C ASP A 245 -30.44 -6.20 -14.07
N ASP A 246 -31.11 -6.92 -13.16
CA ASP A 246 -32.49 -6.65 -12.79
C ASP A 246 -32.66 -5.27 -12.14
N SER A 247 -31.65 -4.83 -11.38
CA SER A 247 -31.66 -3.54 -10.70
C SER A 247 -31.25 -2.43 -11.65
N GLU A 248 -32.16 -1.49 -11.90
CA GLU A 248 -31.88 -0.28 -12.68
C GLU A 248 -30.70 0.51 -12.12
N TYR A 249 -30.58 0.56 -10.80
CA TYR A 249 -29.49 1.24 -10.13
C TYR A 249 -28.12 0.59 -10.44
N VAL A 250 -28.04 -0.75 -10.38
CA VAL A 250 -26.84 -1.51 -10.77
C VAL A 250 -26.52 -1.27 -12.25
N ARG A 251 -27.53 -1.26 -13.13
CA ARG A 251 -27.35 -0.98 -14.56
C ARG A 251 -26.72 0.39 -14.80
N PHE A 252 -27.26 1.44 -14.19
CA PHE A 252 -26.74 2.80 -14.35
C PHE A 252 -25.30 2.93 -13.83
N PHE A 253 -25.02 2.34 -12.67
CA PHE A 253 -23.67 2.39 -12.12
C PHE A 253 -22.68 1.59 -12.98
N ALA A 254 -23.07 0.42 -13.48
CA ALA A 254 -22.26 -0.40 -14.38
C ALA A 254 -21.96 0.30 -15.70
N SER A 255 -22.89 1.08 -16.24
CA SER A 255 -22.68 1.91 -17.43
C SER A 255 -21.55 2.93 -17.21
N TRP A 256 -21.66 3.72 -16.13
CA TRP A 256 -20.61 4.69 -15.76
C TRP A 256 -19.27 3.99 -15.48
N ALA A 257 -19.26 2.91 -14.71
CA ALA A 257 -18.07 2.11 -14.44
C ALA A 257 -17.42 1.56 -15.72
N GLY A 258 -18.24 1.21 -16.73
CA GLY A 258 -17.78 0.78 -18.05
C GLY A 258 -17.00 1.87 -18.77
N GLU A 259 -17.47 3.12 -18.73
CA GLU A 259 -16.75 4.28 -19.28
C GLU A 259 -15.40 4.50 -18.58
N VAL A 260 -15.37 4.42 -17.25
CA VAL A 260 -14.13 4.55 -16.46
C VAL A 260 -13.12 3.45 -16.84
N SER A 261 -13.59 2.21 -16.99
CA SER A 261 -12.74 1.08 -17.39
C SER A 261 -12.21 1.22 -18.83
N LEU A 262 -13.00 1.78 -19.74
CA LEU A 262 -12.56 2.13 -21.10
C LEU A 262 -11.49 3.23 -21.08
N GLN A 263 -11.71 4.29 -20.29
CA GLN A 263 -10.74 5.37 -20.10
C GLN A 263 -9.40 4.82 -19.58
N GLU A 264 -9.43 3.92 -18.60
CA GLU A 264 -8.23 3.26 -18.09
C GLU A 264 -7.50 2.43 -19.15
N LYS A 265 -8.24 1.59 -19.89
CA LYS A 265 -7.67 0.76 -20.95
C LYS A 265 -6.98 1.62 -22.01
N TYR A 266 -7.67 2.62 -22.55
CA TYR A 266 -7.15 3.41 -23.65
C TYR A 266 -6.08 4.41 -23.22
N SER A 267 -6.17 4.99 -22.03
CA SER A 267 -5.10 5.83 -21.48
C SER A 267 -3.79 5.04 -21.37
N LYS A 268 -3.87 3.80 -20.90
CA LYS A 268 -2.71 2.91 -20.81
C LYS A 268 -2.15 2.57 -22.19
N ILE A 269 -3.00 2.23 -23.17
CA ILE A 269 -2.55 1.92 -24.55
C ILE A 269 -1.85 3.13 -25.18
N ILE A 270 -2.47 4.32 -25.13
CA ILE A 270 -1.89 5.53 -25.70
C ILE A 270 -0.57 5.88 -25.00
N TYR A 271 -0.49 5.69 -23.67
CA TYR A 271 0.75 5.91 -22.96
C TYR A 271 1.83 4.90 -23.35
N GLU A 272 1.52 3.61 -23.51
CA GLU A 272 2.48 2.65 -24.06
C GLU A 272 2.99 3.06 -25.45
N ASP A 273 2.15 3.66 -26.28
CA ASP A 273 2.57 4.20 -27.58
C ASP A 273 3.41 5.47 -27.46
N VAL A 274 3.22 6.29 -26.41
CA VAL A 274 4.12 7.40 -26.07
C VAL A 274 5.51 6.87 -25.72
N LEU A 275 5.59 5.78 -24.97
CA LEU A 275 6.88 5.22 -24.54
C LEU A 275 7.71 4.67 -25.71
N LYS A 276 7.06 4.26 -26.80
CA LYS A 276 7.70 3.77 -28.03
C LYS A 276 7.99 4.86 -29.06
N GLU A 277 7.47 6.06 -28.86
CA GLU A 277 7.62 7.18 -29.79
C GLU A 277 8.91 7.96 -29.50
N ASP A 278 9.60 8.41 -30.55
CA ASP A 278 10.83 9.21 -30.43
C ASP A 278 10.60 10.66 -30.85
N ASN A 279 9.55 10.94 -31.64
CA ASN A 279 9.20 12.30 -32.00
C ASN A 279 8.53 13.03 -30.82
N LEU A 280 9.23 14.04 -30.26
CA LEU A 280 8.76 14.84 -29.12
C LEU A 280 7.41 15.53 -29.34
N GLN A 281 7.08 15.92 -30.59
CA GLN A 281 5.80 16.55 -30.91
C GLN A 281 4.66 15.53 -30.82
N ILE A 282 4.87 14.32 -31.33
CA ILE A 282 3.88 13.23 -31.25
C ILE A 282 3.68 12.82 -29.79
N ILE A 283 4.77 12.70 -29.02
CA ILE A 283 4.71 12.47 -27.56
C ILE A 283 3.84 13.52 -26.88
N SER A 284 4.10 14.81 -27.14
CA SER A 284 3.35 15.90 -26.51
C SER A 284 1.87 15.83 -26.87
N THR A 285 1.53 15.59 -28.14
CA THR A 285 0.14 15.44 -28.61
C THR A 285 -0.57 14.29 -27.90
N LYS A 286 0.04 13.10 -27.87
CA LYS A 286 -0.56 11.92 -27.19
C LYS A 286 -0.72 12.12 -25.69
N LEU A 287 0.24 12.78 -25.03
CA LEU A 287 0.12 13.13 -23.60
C LEU A 287 -1.03 14.11 -23.33
N HIS A 288 -1.25 15.09 -24.21
CA HIS A 288 -2.41 15.98 -24.12
C HIS A 288 -3.73 15.24 -24.36
N GLN A 289 -3.75 14.24 -25.24
CA GLN A 289 -4.93 13.41 -25.50
C GLN A 289 -5.35 12.56 -24.28
N ILE A 290 -4.40 11.98 -23.54
CA ILE A 290 -4.73 11.16 -22.36
C ILE A 290 -5.09 11.99 -21.13
N LYS A 291 -4.57 13.22 -21.02
CA LYS A 291 -4.77 14.09 -19.85
C LYS A 291 -6.21 14.13 -19.29
N PRO A 292 -7.28 14.31 -20.11
CA PRO A 292 -8.65 14.38 -19.60
C PRO A 292 -9.24 13.05 -19.12
N VAL A 293 -8.63 11.92 -19.49
CA VAL A 293 -9.15 10.56 -19.22
C VAL A 293 -8.29 9.75 -18.26
N ILE A 294 -7.25 10.36 -17.71
CA ILE A 294 -6.44 9.77 -16.63
C ILE A 294 -7.33 9.53 -15.42
N THR A 295 -7.29 8.34 -14.83
CA THR A 295 -7.89 8.09 -13.52
C THR A 295 -6.81 7.86 -12.46
N PRO A 296 -7.17 7.78 -11.16
CA PRO A 296 -6.22 7.52 -10.10
C PRO A 296 -5.43 6.21 -10.28
N MET A 297 -5.97 5.18 -10.96
CA MET A 297 -5.24 3.93 -11.21
C MET A 297 -3.94 4.11 -12.00
N THR A 298 -3.80 5.25 -12.68
CA THR A 298 -2.60 5.66 -13.43
C THR A 298 -1.32 5.62 -12.61
N ASN A 299 -1.36 5.99 -11.34
CA ASN A 299 -0.19 5.94 -10.44
C ASN A 299 0.41 4.53 -10.32
N TYR A 300 -0.42 3.49 -10.51
CA TYR A 300 0.04 2.11 -10.46
C TYR A 300 0.67 1.65 -11.78
N TRP A 301 0.00 1.84 -12.92
CA TRP A 301 0.48 1.28 -14.18
C TRP A 301 1.60 2.10 -14.82
N VAL A 302 1.68 3.42 -14.59
CA VAL A 302 2.76 4.27 -15.13
C VAL A 302 4.12 3.80 -14.65
N VAL A 303 4.25 3.48 -13.35
CA VAL A 303 5.51 2.97 -12.77
C VAL A 303 5.92 1.68 -13.47
N LYS A 304 5.00 0.71 -13.57
CA LYS A 304 5.27 -0.58 -14.23
C LYS A 304 5.66 -0.42 -15.70
N LEU A 305 5.03 0.50 -16.42
CA LEU A 305 5.35 0.75 -17.84
C LEU A 305 6.69 1.47 -17.98
N ASN A 306 6.96 2.50 -17.16
CA ASN A 306 8.25 3.19 -17.18
C ASN A 306 9.42 2.24 -16.91
N ASP A 307 9.24 1.31 -15.97
CA ASP A 307 10.24 0.27 -15.68
C ASP A 307 10.40 -0.69 -16.86
N LYS A 308 9.29 -1.18 -17.44
CA LYS A 308 9.27 -2.08 -18.61
C LYS A 308 10.02 -1.48 -19.81
N TYR A 309 9.80 -0.20 -20.10
CA TYR A 309 10.42 0.51 -21.23
C TYR A 309 11.70 1.26 -20.83
N LYS A 310 12.21 1.06 -19.60
CA LYS A 310 13.46 1.65 -19.08
C LYS A 310 13.54 3.18 -19.25
N ILE A 311 12.43 3.89 -19.09
CA ILE A 311 12.35 5.33 -19.37
C ILE A 311 13.34 6.15 -18.52
N TYR A 312 13.70 5.69 -17.33
CA TYR A 312 14.66 6.37 -16.45
C TYR A 312 16.07 5.79 -16.51
N SER A 313 16.38 4.87 -17.43
CA SER A 313 17.77 4.45 -17.67
C SER A 313 18.53 5.53 -18.42
N ASP A 314 19.86 5.54 -18.28
CA ASP A 314 20.75 6.49 -18.95
C ASP A 314 20.63 6.42 -20.49
N ASP A 315 20.28 5.24 -21.02
CA ASP A 315 20.12 4.97 -22.45
C ASP A 315 18.94 5.68 -23.12
N THR A 316 17.94 6.13 -22.35
CA THR A 316 16.77 6.83 -22.92
C THR A 316 17.14 8.27 -23.32
N GLU A 317 16.57 8.79 -24.40
CA GLU A 317 16.84 10.18 -24.80
C GLU A 317 16.45 11.18 -23.70
N LYS A 318 17.42 12.03 -23.29
CA LYS A 318 17.26 12.98 -22.17
C LYS A 318 16.01 13.86 -22.30
N TYR A 319 15.69 14.32 -23.50
CA TYR A 319 14.54 15.19 -23.75
C TYR A 319 13.21 14.45 -23.60
N LYS A 320 13.10 13.23 -24.14
CA LYS A 320 11.94 12.35 -23.94
C LYS A 320 11.67 12.10 -22.46
N ARG A 321 12.71 11.74 -21.68
CA ARG A 321 12.61 11.58 -20.23
C ARG A 321 12.05 12.83 -19.56
N MET A 322 12.62 13.99 -19.85
CA MET A 322 12.22 15.26 -19.26
C MET A 322 10.77 15.63 -19.60
N HIS A 323 10.32 15.38 -20.84
CA HIS A 323 8.95 15.63 -21.26
C HIS A 323 7.95 14.75 -20.50
N ILE A 324 8.22 13.44 -20.42
CA ILE A 324 7.37 12.48 -19.70
C ILE A 324 7.33 12.81 -18.20
N SER A 325 8.49 13.09 -17.57
CA SER A 325 8.54 13.45 -16.14
C SER A 325 7.77 14.73 -15.83
N ARG A 326 7.89 15.77 -16.66
CA ARG A 326 7.16 17.03 -16.45
C ARG A 326 5.66 16.84 -16.54
N PHE A 327 5.19 16.03 -17.49
CA PHE A 327 3.79 15.68 -17.59
C PHE A 327 3.30 15.00 -16.32
N TRP A 328 3.96 13.92 -15.90
CA TRP A 328 3.54 13.16 -14.72
C TRP A 328 3.67 13.91 -13.42
N ASN A 329 4.67 14.79 -13.25
CA ASN A 329 4.76 15.63 -12.06
C ASN A 329 3.51 16.50 -11.91
N ARG A 330 3.10 17.18 -12.98
CA ARG A 330 1.87 18.00 -13.00
C ARG A 330 0.60 17.18 -12.76
N ILE A 331 0.51 15.99 -13.36
CA ILE A 331 -0.64 15.10 -13.17
C ILE A 331 -0.68 14.58 -11.73
N SER A 332 0.47 14.16 -11.18
CA SER A 332 0.56 13.61 -9.83
C SER A 332 0.14 14.62 -8.78
N GLU A 333 0.44 15.91 -8.97
CA GLU A 333 -0.03 16.99 -8.09
C GLU A 333 -1.56 17.08 -8.06
N ASN A 334 -2.23 16.84 -9.20
CA ASN A 334 -3.68 16.83 -9.29
C ASN A 334 -4.30 15.53 -8.74
N ILE A 335 -3.61 14.40 -8.84
CA ILE A 335 -4.08 13.10 -8.32
C ILE A 335 -3.84 12.95 -6.82
N LYS A 336 -2.79 13.57 -6.27
CA LYS A 336 -2.39 13.44 -4.85
C LYS A 336 -3.49 13.81 -3.86
N ASP A 337 -4.39 14.71 -4.24
CA ASP A 337 -5.56 15.02 -3.45
C ASP A 337 -6.72 14.15 -3.94
N ASP A 338 -6.79 12.92 -3.46
CA ASP A 338 -7.86 11.96 -3.77
C ASP A 338 -9.25 12.54 -3.41
N LYS A 339 -9.33 13.55 -2.53
CA LYS A 339 -10.57 14.28 -2.21
C LYS A 339 -10.91 15.39 -3.21
N LYS A 340 -10.02 15.74 -4.13
CA LYS A 340 -10.30 16.70 -5.21
C LYS A 340 -10.43 16.06 -6.57
N PHE A 341 -9.89 14.85 -6.73
CA PHE A 341 -9.89 14.15 -7.99
C PHE A 341 -11.32 13.83 -8.46
N LYS A 342 -11.62 14.14 -9.72
CA LYS A 342 -12.92 13.91 -10.35
C LYS A 342 -12.80 12.97 -11.54
N ILE A 343 -13.71 12.01 -11.65
CA ILE A 343 -13.89 11.14 -12.82
C ILE A 343 -15.29 11.36 -13.34
N ASN A 344 -15.41 11.85 -14.59
CA ASN A 344 -16.70 12.19 -15.20
C ASN A 344 -17.60 13.02 -14.24
N ASN A 345 -17.01 14.06 -13.62
CA ASN A 345 -17.62 14.94 -12.61
C ASN A 345 -17.94 14.32 -11.23
N ARG A 346 -17.59 13.05 -10.97
CA ARG A 346 -17.77 12.41 -9.66
C ARG A 346 -16.48 12.43 -8.83
N LYS A 347 -16.57 12.83 -7.56
CA LYS A 347 -15.45 12.74 -6.61
C LYS A 347 -15.58 11.47 -5.79
N LEU A 348 -14.68 10.51 -5.94
CA LEU A 348 -14.85 9.14 -5.42
C LEU A 348 -15.13 9.05 -3.91
N PHE A 349 -14.56 9.93 -3.09
CA PHE A 349 -14.81 9.92 -1.64
C PHE A 349 -16.24 10.33 -1.25
N GLU A 350 -16.98 11.00 -2.14
CA GLU A 350 -18.38 11.36 -1.95
C GLU A 350 -19.33 10.23 -2.36
N TYR A 351 -18.82 9.09 -2.84
CA TYR A 351 -19.62 7.99 -3.34
C TYR A 351 -19.29 6.67 -2.65
N TYR A 352 -20.32 5.87 -2.43
CA TYR A 352 -20.27 4.52 -1.92
C TYR A 352 -21.02 3.61 -2.88
N ARG A 353 -20.28 2.77 -3.60
CA ARG A 353 -20.85 1.80 -4.53
C ARG A 353 -21.73 2.46 -5.60
N GLY A 354 -21.29 3.64 -6.06
CA GLY A 354 -22.01 4.47 -7.02
C GLY A 354 -23.03 5.45 -6.41
N GLU A 355 -23.39 5.31 -5.14
CA GLU A 355 -24.36 6.16 -4.45
C GLU A 355 -23.68 7.34 -3.80
N LYS A 356 -24.17 8.55 -4.04
CA LYS A 356 -23.62 9.72 -3.37
C LYS A 356 -23.97 9.68 -1.88
N ILE A 357 -22.96 9.87 -1.03
CA ILE A 357 -23.08 9.94 0.43
C ILE A 357 -23.65 11.32 0.77
N THR A 358 -24.74 11.38 1.55
CA THR A 358 -25.30 12.65 2.05
C THR A 358 -24.86 12.93 3.49
N ASP A 359 -24.99 14.19 3.94
CA ASP A 359 -24.53 14.68 5.26
C ASP A 359 -25.07 13.91 6.48
N ASN A 360 -26.12 13.09 6.30
CA ASN A 360 -26.69 12.22 7.35
C ASN A 360 -26.18 10.77 7.30
N ASN A 361 -25.12 10.46 6.54
CA ASN A 361 -24.75 9.09 6.17
C ASN A 361 -25.92 8.28 5.56
N ARG A 362 -26.93 8.98 5.01
CA ARG A 362 -28.05 8.37 4.30
C ARG A 362 -27.70 8.33 2.82
N PHE A 363 -27.91 7.18 2.20
CA PHE A 363 -27.75 7.03 0.76
C PHE A 363 -28.91 7.72 0.02
N ILE A 364 -28.67 8.23 -1.20
CA ILE A 364 -29.69 8.92 -2.02
C ILE A 364 -30.73 7.94 -2.59
N THR A 365 -30.78 6.67 -2.17
CA THR A 365 -31.95 5.83 -2.43
C THR A 365 -33.13 6.31 -1.58
N GLY A 366 -33.68 7.46 -1.98
CA GLY A 366 -35.12 7.61 -1.99
C GLY A 366 -35.69 6.42 -2.74
N GLU A 367 -36.74 5.85 -2.16
CA GLU A 367 -37.76 5.14 -2.90
C GLU A 367 -37.90 5.79 -4.29
N ILE A 368 -37.51 5.05 -5.32
CA ILE A 368 -37.96 5.35 -6.67
C ILE A 368 -39.46 5.09 -6.61
N LYS A 369 -40.25 6.18 -6.51
CA LYS A 369 -41.70 6.14 -6.75
C LYS A 369 -41.98 5.84 -8.21
#